data_AF-A0A060SP95-F1
#
_entry.id   AF-A0A060SP95-F1
#
_cell.length_a   1.000
_cell.length_b   1.000
_cell.length_c   1.000
_cell.angle_alpha   90.00
_cell.angle_beta   90.00
_cell.angle_gamma   90.00
#
_symmetry.space_group_name_H-M   'P 1'
#
loop_
_entity.id
_entity.type
_entity.pdbx_description
1 polymer ?
#
loop_
_entity_poly.entity_id
_entity_poly.type
_entity_poly.pdbx_seq_one_letter_code
_entity_poly.pdbx_strand_id
1 'polypeptide(L)'
;MTHIYVKVYTVRTFDTSTEPKTAENLVKMIYQVMRMLEDEWEVIPIAITTDCSGESRAARARILGERSSLVTPDCYAHQVERVVIDYFGVKTDIFIWTKQADELIRWLRSRTYVLGLLNEIQLGLPGASNHPPKTVILGALTRWTTMYLAYKRLLELKLPLEHLAAHPLLAASGNAESRQKTKDMLDRLKNPLFWYNLARVKLHLEPLAIAANITQSQDFIQRSREDRDNAVRTAVLGSLEKRWAKADQDVFIAAVILNPYLRLSPFRASLTQYFVPATVYGLILRLWDRFYPDSTEKPTLSDVRDYLKFTPGSRYGSMPSILQHEKDEALRKGLQPDPVEIWKNFMPDVDPSEPQPTIPIDPPPLPALAIRILSICPSSAERTRLTTTNLLNIAELRLHLRDEQVRKDAKKRLKRHFGERVAQARAQSSNAPLEAPADDDESNGSALDDEQSQPGEPSRIRQAIREAQQGLQELIEYMRERDIEDSILTSDSFISTIRVPSPHSLISRTLTGRHEPTCRLPTLLMRS
;
A
#
# COMPACT_ATOMS: atom_id res chain seq x y z
N MET A 1 2.78 3.54 -15.12
CA MET A 1 4.02 2.76 -15.25
C MET A 1 3.68 1.32 -14.92
N THR A 2 4.01 0.37 -15.80
CA THR A 2 3.86 -1.08 -15.54
C THR A 2 4.96 -1.53 -14.58
N HIS A 3 4.70 -2.54 -13.74
CA HIS A 3 5.74 -3.15 -12.90
C HIS A 3 6.80 -3.79 -13.79
N ILE A 4 8.03 -3.29 -13.72
CA ILE A 4 9.20 -3.87 -14.36
C ILE A 4 9.74 -4.89 -13.35
N TYR A 5 9.93 -6.15 -13.74
CA TYR A 5 10.47 -7.18 -12.86
C TYR A 5 11.98 -7.02 -12.75
N VAL A 6 12.42 -5.94 -12.12
CA VAL A 6 13.84 -5.68 -11.90
C VAL A 6 14.33 -6.57 -10.75
N LYS A 7 15.40 -7.34 -10.99
CA LYS A 7 16.14 -7.98 -9.90
C LYS A 7 16.75 -6.87 -9.03
N VAL A 8 16.33 -6.78 -7.77
CA VAL A 8 16.80 -5.75 -6.84
C VAL A 8 17.97 -6.28 -6.01
N TYR A 9 19.13 -5.65 -6.12
CA TYR A 9 20.33 -6.00 -5.35
C TYR A 9 20.60 -4.99 -4.22
N THR A 10 21.04 -5.46 -3.07
CA THR A 10 21.45 -4.56 -1.97
C THR A 10 22.93 -4.38 -2.13
N VAL A 11 23.35 -3.15 -2.42
CA VAL A 11 24.76 -2.82 -2.56
C VAL A 11 25.37 -2.59 -1.18
N ARG A 12 24.76 -1.69 -0.38
CA ARG A 12 25.27 -1.31 0.94
C ARG A 12 24.17 -0.81 1.87
N THR A 13 24.37 -1.03 3.17
CA THR A 13 23.56 -0.46 4.25
C THR A 13 24.45 0.26 5.25
N PHE A 14 24.07 1.48 5.63
CA PHE A 14 24.76 2.27 6.64
C PHE A 14 23.95 2.30 7.93
N ASP A 15 24.61 2.05 9.06
CA ASP A 15 24.06 2.38 10.38
C ASP A 15 24.39 3.84 10.70
N THR A 16 23.36 4.67 10.78
CA THR A 16 23.47 6.11 11.04
C THR A 16 22.96 6.49 12.44
N SER A 17 22.83 5.51 13.35
CA SER A 17 22.25 5.73 14.68
C SER A 17 23.02 6.73 15.53
N THR A 18 24.33 6.85 15.32
CA THR A 18 25.22 7.76 16.05
C THR A 18 25.63 9.00 15.24
N GLU A 19 25.07 9.18 14.04
CA GLU A 19 25.47 10.25 13.13
C GLU A 19 24.35 11.27 12.91
N PRO A 20 24.69 12.57 12.75
CA PRO A 20 23.72 13.56 12.32
C PRO A 20 23.13 13.20 10.95
N LYS A 21 21.80 13.15 10.87
CA LYS A 21 21.06 12.90 9.62
C LYS A 21 20.96 14.18 8.79
N THR A 22 22.08 14.64 8.26
CA THR A 22 22.14 15.86 7.43
C THR A 22 22.27 15.53 5.94
N ALA A 23 22.00 16.52 5.08
CA ALA A 23 22.18 16.38 3.64
C ALA A 23 23.64 16.07 3.28
N GLU A 24 24.60 16.68 3.96
CA GLU A 24 26.04 16.50 3.70
C GLU A 24 26.49 15.07 3.97
N ASN A 25 26.02 14.48 5.08
CA ASN A 25 26.34 13.09 5.41
C ASN A 25 25.68 12.13 4.41
N LEU A 26 24.44 12.41 4.00
CA LEU A 26 23.77 11.61 2.98
C LEU A 26 24.50 11.66 1.63
N VAL A 27 24.96 12.83 1.20
CA VAL A 27 25.75 12.97 -0.05
C VAL A 27 27.03 12.15 0.01
N LYS A 28 27.76 12.18 1.13
CA LYS A 28 28.97 11.35 1.31
C LYS A 28 28.68 9.86 1.16
N MET A 29 27.62 9.39 1.81
CA MET A 29 27.21 7.97 1.74
C MET A 29 26.79 7.58 0.32
N ILE A 30 26.02 8.42 -0.38
CA ILE A 30 25.61 8.15 -1.76
C ILE A 30 26.82 8.08 -2.68
N TYR A 31 27.76 9.03 -2.59
CA TYR A 31 28.98 9.00 -3.40
C TYR A 31 29.85 7.78 -3.11
N GLN A 32 29.92 7.33 -1.86
CA GLN A 32 30.64 6.10 -1.54
C GLN A 32 30.02 4.89 -2.24
N VAL A 33 28.69 4.81 -2.31
CA VAL A 33 28.00 3.72 -3.03
C VAL A 33 28.17 3.88 -4.54
N MET A 34 28.10 5.09 -5.08
CA MET A 34 28.30 5.32 -6.51
C MET A 34 29.71 4.92 -6.97
N ARG A 35 30.75 5.28 -6.22
CA ARG A 35 32.13 4.84 -6.53
C ARG A 35 32.28 3.33 -6.48
N MET A 36 31.69 2.67 -5.49
CA MET A 36 31.67 1.21 -5.44
C MET A 36 30.98 0.61 -6.68
N LEU A 37 29.85 1.18 -7.10
CA LEU A 37 29.16 0.73 -8.31
C LEU A 37 30.00 0.93 -9.58
N GLU A 38 30.65 2.08 -9.70
CA GLU A 38 31.42 2.46 -10.90
C GLU A 38 32.77 1.72 -10.96
N ASP A 39 33.52 1.73 -9.87
CA ASP A 39 34.91 1.27 -9.83
C ASP A 39 35.02 -0.25 -9.60
N GLU A 40 34.14 -0.82 -8.79
CA GLU A 40 34.21 -2.25 -8.42
C GLU A 40 33.25 -3.12 -9.24
N TRP A 41 32.06 -2.59 -9.57
CA TRP A 41 31.01 -3.38 -10.24
C TRP A 41 30.86 -3.02 -11.72
N GLU A 42 31.59 -1.99 -12.19
CA GLU A 42 31.53 -1.50 -13.58
C GLU A 42 30.09 -1.13 -14.01
N VAL A 43 29.26 -0.68 -13.06
CA VAL A 43 27.87 -0.27 -13.26
C VAL A 43 27.78 1.25 -13.24
N ILE A 44 27.13 1.80 -14.28
CA ILE A 44 26.85 3.23 -14.37
C ILE A 44 25.55 3.56 -13.62
N PRO A 45 25.59 4.38 -12.55
CA PRO A 45 24.37 4.86 -11.90
C PRO A 45 23.60 5.78 -12.85
N ILE A 46 22.32 5.49 -13.09
CA ILE A 46 21.46 6.28 -13.99
C ILE A 46 20.45 7.16 -13.24
N ALA A 47 20.13 6.81 -11.99
CA ALA A 47 19.17 7.53 -11.18
C ALA A 47 19.40 7.36 -9.67
N ILE A 48 18.95 8.35 -8.90
CA ILE A 48 18.97 8.33 -7.43
C ILE A 48 17.59 8.71 -6.91
N THR A 49 16.90 7.74 -6.32
CA THR A 49 15.55 7.91 -5.78
C THR A 49 15.60 7.90 -4.25
N THR A 50 15.12 8.97 -3.63
CA THR A 50 15.03 9.08 -2.16
C THR A 50 13.63 9.51 -1.75
N ASP A 51 13.33 9.46 -0.45
CA ASP A 51 12.17 10.18 0.06
C ASP A 51 12.30 11.71 -0.12
N CYS A 52 11.28 12.44 0.33
CA CYS A 52 11.17 13.89 0.12
C CYS A 52 11.37 14.69 1.40
N SER A 53 12.11 14.13 2.36
CA SER A 53 12.68 14.88 3.48
C SER A 53 13.51 16.06 2.98
N GLY A 54 13.71 17.07 3.84
CA GLY A 54 14.47 18.27 3.48
C GLY A 54 15.91 17.92 3.10
N GLU A 55 16.50 17.04 3.88
CA GLU A 55 17.86 16.54 3.78
C GLU A 55 18.06 15.70 2.52
N SER A 56 17.15 14.78 2.23
CA SER A 56 17.22 13.95 1.02
C SER A 56 17.01 14.76 -0.26
N ARG A 57 16.14 15.78 -0.23
CA ARG A 57 15.97 16.72 -1.34
C ARG A 57 17.23 17.55 -1.57
N ALA A 58 17.81 18.09 -0.51
CA ALA A 58 19.05 18.88 -0.60
C ALA A 58 20.22 18.04 -1.12
N ALA A 59 20.34 16.78 -0.66
CA ALA A 59 21.34 15.84 -1.14
C ALA A 59 21.19 15.56 -2.65
N ARG A 60 19.98 15.23 -3.12
CA ARG A 60 19.72 15.01 -4.56
C ARG A 60 20.00 16.26 -5.39
N ALA A 61 19.58 17.44 -4.93
CA ALA A 61 19.83 18.69 -5.64
C ALA A 61 21.33 18.96 -5.82
N ARG A 62 22.12 18.71 -4.76
CA ARG A 62 23.59 18.83 -4.82
C ARG A 62 24.20 17.83 -5.80
N ILE A 63 23.83 16.56 -5.73
CA ILE A 63 24.37 15.52 -6.61
C ILE A 63 23.97 15.80 -8.07
N LEU A 64 22.74 16.24 -8.34
CA LEU A 64 22.29 16.59 -9.68
C LEU A 64 23.07 17.78 -10.25
N GLY A 65 23.42 18.76 -9.42
CA GLY A 65 24.26 19.89 -9.83
C GLY A 65 25.69 19.47 -10.23
N GLU A 66 26.20 18.39 -9.66
CA GLU A 66 27.53 17.83 -9.96
C GLU A 66 27.46 16.78 -11.10
N ARG A 67 26.31 16.10 -11.28
CA ARG A 67 26.09 15.04 -12.27
C ARG A 67 24.73 15.20 -12.95
N SER A 68 24.68 16.07 -13.96
CA SER A 68 23.46 16.42 -14.70
C SER A 68 22.84 15.29 -15.54
N SER A 69 23.64 14.26 -15.84
CA SER A 69 23.20 13.05 -16.57
C SER A 69 22.38 12.08 -15.71
N LEU A 70 22.27 12.31 -14.40
CA LEU A 70 21.42 11.53 -13.50
C LEU A 70 19.98 12.02 -13.53
N VAL A 71 19.06 11.11 -13.23
CA VAL A 71 17.68 11.44 -12.86
C VAL A 71 17.51 11.28 -11.36
N THR A 72 16.98 12.28 -10.67
CA THR A 72 16.87 12.24 -9.21
C THR A 72 15.41 12.35 -8.76
N PRO A 73 14.54 11.36 -9.07
CA PRO A 73 13.12 11.50 -8.80
C PRO A 73 12.84 11.50 -7.29
N ASP A 74 11.80 12.25 -6.91
CA ASP A 74 11.16 12.07 -5.62
C ASP A 74 10.56 10.65 -5.53
N CYS A 75 10.64 9.98 -4.38
CA CYS A 75 9.97 8.69 -4.20
C CYS A 75 8.45 8.84 -4.39
N TYR A 76 7.90 8.21 -5.42
CA TYR A 76 6.49 8.36 -5.77
C TYR A 76 5.54 7.75 -4.75
N ALA A 77 5.94 6.69 -4.05
CA ALA A 77 5.16 6.16 -2.92
C ALA A 77 4.98 7.22 -1.83
N HIS A 78 6.04 7.97 -1.52
CA HIS A 78 5.99 9.09 -0.58
C HIS A 78 5.27 10.32 -1.18
N GLN A 79 5.37 10.57 -2.49
CA GLN A 79 4.59 11.65 -3.12
C GLN A 79 3.08 11.42 -2.99
N VAL A 80 2.61 10.18 -3.22
CA VAL A 80 1.20 9.81 -3.04
C VAL A 80 0.79 9.94 -1.57
N GLU A 81 1.65 9.52 -0.62
CA GLU A 81 1.40 9.78 0.80
C GLU A 81 1.19 11.27 1.09
N ARG A 82 2.04 12.14 0.52
CA ARG A 82 1.85 13.58 0.70
C ARG A 82 0.55 14.07 0.06
N VAL A 83 0.09 13.48 -1.04
CA VAL A 83 -1.23 13.82 -1.64
C VAL A 83 -2.35 13.47 -0.66
N VAL A 84 -2.24 12.32 0.01
CA VAL A 84 -3.19 11.90 1.04
C VAL A 84 -3.15 12.81 2.27
N ILE A 85 -1.98 13.31 2.66
CA ILE A 85 -1.85 14.33 3.71
C ILE A 85 -2.59 15.61 3.30
N ASP A 86 -2.38 16.10 2.08
CA ASP A 86 -3.08 17.29 1.58
C ASP A 86 -4.61 17.07 1.52
N TYR A 87 -5.04 15.85 1.15
CA TYR A 87 -6.45 15.42 1.18
C TYR A 87 -7.05 15.55 2.58
N PHE A 88 -6.41 14.98 3.61
CA PHE A 88 -6.89 15.09 4.99
C PHE A 88 -6.75 16.50 5.58
N GLY A 89 -5.94 17.36 4.96
CA GLY A 89 -5.77 18.76 5.33
C GLY A 89 -6.93 19.68 4.90
N VAL A 90 -7.84 19.20 4.04
CA VAL A 90 -8.99 20.00 3.59
C VAL A 90 -9.97 20.22 4.73
N LYS A 91 -10.39 21.46 4.93
CA LYS A 91 -11.41 21.82 5.93
C LYS A 91 -12.81 21.45 5.41
N THR A 92 -13.21 20.20 5.65
CA THR A 92 -14.53 19.67 5.32
C THR A 92 -15.00 18.73 6.43
N ASP A 93 -16.31 18.69 6.65
CA ASP A 93 -16.94 17.89 7.69
C ASP A 93 -16.85 16.38 7.43
N ILE A 94 -16.51 15.96 6.20
CA ILE A 94 -16.38 14.54 5.86
C ILE A 94 -15.30 13.83 6.71
N PHE A 95 -14.29 14.56 7.20
CA PHE A 95 -13.23 14.00 8.04
C PHE A 95 -13.57 13.92 9.52
N ILE A 96 -14.74 14.42 9.94
CA ILE A 96 -15.26 14.12 11.28
C ILE A 96 -15.53 12.61 11.38
N TRP A 97 -16.03 12.01 10.30
CA TRP A 97 -16.37 10.58 10.26
C TRP A 97 -15.13 9.67 10.29
N THR A 98 -13.98 10.11 9.77
CA THR A 98 -12.74 9.34 9.82
C THR A 98 -12.18 9.26 11.24
N LYS A 99 -12.27 10.35 12.01
CA LYS A 99 -11.97 10.34 13.45
C LYS A 99 -12.89 9.38 14.21
N GLN A 100 -14.18 9.39 13.88
CA GLN A 100 -15.14 8.47 14.49
C GLN A 100 -14.85 7.00 14.15
N ALA A 101 -14.46 6.73 12.90
CA ALA A 101 -14.07 5.39 12.45
C ALA A 101 -12.81 4.91 13.18
N ASP A 102 -11.78 5.75 13.29
CA ASP A 102 -10.56 5.42 14.03
C ASP A 102 -10.85 5.10 15.49
N GLU A 103 -11.75 5.85 16.13
CA GLU A 103 -12.16 5.60 17.50
C GLU A 103 -12.95 4.29 17.65
N LEU A 104 -13.86 3.99 16.74
CA LEU A 104 -14.60 2.73 16.69
C LEU A 104 -13.65 1.55 16.53
N ILE A 105 -12.67 1.66 15.62
CA ILE A 105 -11.64 0.64 15.39
C ILE A 105 -10.79 0.42 16.65
N ARG A 106 -10.37 1.49 17.32
CA ARG A 106 -9.64 1.37 18.59
C ARG A 106 -10.50 0.71 19.66
N TRP A 107 -11.78 1.04 19.75
CA TRP A 107 -12.70 0.43 20.72
C TRP A 107 -12.92 -1.06 20.43
N LEU A 108 -13.20 -1.45 19.19
CA LEU A 108 -13.35 -2.85 18.78
C LEU A 108 -12.13 -3.67 19.19
N ARG A 109 -10.94 -3.09 19.04
CA ARG A 109 -9.66 -3.72 19.37
C ARG A 109 -9.28 -3.63 20.85
N SER A 110 -9.95 -2.81 21.64
CA SER A 110 -9.62 -2.62 23.06
C SER A 110 -10.03 -3.81 23.93
N ARG A 111 -10.91 -4.69 23.43
CA ARG A 111 -11.46 -5.83 24.18
C ARG A 111 -11.41 -7.09 23.34
N THR A 112 -10.58 -8.04 23.77
CA THR A 112 -10.54 -9.40 23.19
C THR A 112 -11.92 -10.07 23.21
N TYR A 113 -12.74 -9.79 24.22
CA TYR A 113 -14.13 -10.26 24.29
C TYR A 113 -14.99 -9.76 23.11
N VAL A 114 -14.89 -8.48 22.76
CA VAL A 114 -15.65 -7.89 21.64
C VAL A 114 -15.20 -8.48 20.31
N LEU A 115 -13.89 -8.69 20.14
CA LEU A 115 -13.34 -9.36 18.95
C LEU A 115 -13.77 -10.83 18.86
N GLY A 116 -13.80 -11.55 19.99
CA GLY A 116 -14.26 -12.93 20.05
C GLY A 116 -15.72 -13.05 19.65
N LEU A 117 -16.58 -12.17 20.19
CA LEU A 117 -17.99 -12.12 19.83
C LEU A 117 -18.22 -11.77 18.35
N LEU A 118 -17.46 -10.80 17.82
CA LEU A 118 -17.50 -10.47 16.40
C LEU A 118 -17.06 -11.65 15.51
N ASN A 119 -16.12 -12.46 15.97
CA ASN A 119 -15.69 -13.67 15.25
C ASN A 119 -16.78 -14.74 15.23
N GLU A 120 -17.42 -15.01 16.38
CA GLU A 120 -18.55 -15.94 16.48
C GLU A 120 -19.71 -15.53 15.57
N ILE A 121 -20.04 -14.24 15.56
CA ILE A 121 -21.07 -13.69 14.67
C ILE A 121 -20.70 -13.90 13.20
N GLN A 122 -19.45 -13.62 12.81
CA GLN A 122 -18.99 -13.84 11.43
C GLN A 122 -19.11 -15.31 11.01
N LEU A 123 -18.77 -16.25 11.90
CA LEU A 123 -18.87 -17.68 11.63
C LEU A 123 -20.33 -18.17 11.57
N GLY A 124 -21.25 -17.47 12.23
CA GLY A 124 -22.69 -17.77 12.22
C GLY A 124 -23.47 -17.19 11.04
N LEU A 125 -22.87 -16.32 10.21
CA LEU A 125 -23.54 -15.70 9.06
C LEU A 125 -23.64 -16.65 7.85
N PRO A 126 -24.70 -16.56 7.03
CA PRO A 126 -24.82 -17.31 5.79
C PRO A 126 -23.61 -17.06 4.86
N GLY A 127 -22.97 -18.13 4.37
CA GLY A 127 -21.80 -18.06 3.49
C GLY A 127 -20.44 -18.03 4.21
N ALA A 128 -20.41 -18.09 5.56
CA ALA A 128 -19.18 -18.09 6.35
C ALA A 128 -18.24 -19.29 6.08
N SER A 129 -18.77 -20.41 5.58
CA SER A 129 -17.96 -21.58 5.21
C SER A 129 -16.95 -21.30 4.08
N ASN A 130 -17.19 -20.27 3.27
CA ASN A 130 -16.40 -19.97 2.08
C ASN A 130 -15.31 -18.94 2.34
N HIS A 131 -15.33 -18.23 3.47
CA HIS A 131 -14.39 -17.16 3.75
C HIS A 131 -13.95 -17.15 5.21
N PRO A 132 -12.64 -17.02 5.49
CA PRO A 132 -12.16 -16.89 6.86
C PRO A 132 -12.70 -15.59 7.49
N PRO A 133 -12.98 -15.59 8.81
CA PRO A 133 -13.45 -14.41 9.52
C PRO A 133 -12.43 -13.28 9.42
N LYS A 134 -12.94 -12.07 9.22
CA LYS A 134 -12.10 -10.90 8.94
C LYS A 134 -11.74 -10.19 10.24
N THR A 135 -10.44 -9.87 10.40
CA THR A 135 -9.93 -9.11 11.55
C THR A 135 -10.10 -7.60 11.35
N VAL A 136 -10.31 -6.88 12.46
CA VAL A 136 -10.34 -5.41 12.50
C VAL A 136 -8.91 -4.85 12.40
N ILE A 137 -8.63 -4.06 11.35
CA ILE A 137 -7.31 -3.46 11.09
C ILE A 137 -7.23 -2.08 11.73
N LEU A 138 -6.10 -1.78 12.41
CA LEU A 138 -5.82 -0.42 12.89
C LEU A 138 -5.10 0.38 11.81
N GLY A 139 -5.70 1.50 11.40
CA GLY A 139 -5.04 2.46 10.53
C GLY A 139 -3.93 3.24 11.24
N ALA A 140 -2.87 3.58 10.49
CA ALA A 140 -1.83 4.49 10.93
C ALA A 140 -1.65 5.60 9.88
N LEU A 141 -1.70 6.86 10.32
CA LEU A 141 -1.48 8.03 9.46
C LEU A 141 -0.10 8.02 8.80
N THR A 142 0.94 7.57 9.52
CA THR A 142 2.31 7.42 9.01
C THR A 142 2.47 6.30 7.98
N ARG A 143 1.41 5.54 7.71
CA ARG A 143 1.32 4.50 6.68
C ARG A 143 -0.09 4.50 6.11
N TRP A 144 -0.51 5.62 5.53
CA TRP A 144 -1.90 5.91 5.14
C TRP A 144 -2.63 4.80 4.37
N THR A 145 -1.93 3.93 3.61
CA THR A 145 -2.54 2.76 2.96
C THR A 145 -3.20 1.82 3.97
N THR A 146 -2.67 1.75 5.20
CA THR A 146 -3.30 1.04 6.32
C THR A 146 -4.61 1.70 6.77
N MET A 147 -4.79 3.01 6.62
CA MET A 147 -6.08 3.68 6.88
C MET A 147 -7.11 3.30 5.82
N TYR A 148 -6.73 3.33 4.54
CA TYR A 148 -7.60 2.85 3.46
C TYR A 148 -8.04 1.39 3.72
N LEU A 149 -7.09 0.51 4.04
CA LEU A 149 -7.40 -0.90 4.36
C LEU A 149 -8.27 -1.03 5.61
N ALA A 150 -8.04 -0.21 6.64
CA ALA A 150 -8.85 -0.21 7.84
C ALA A 150 -10.30 0.22 7.56
N TYR A 151 -10.50 1.25 6.73
CA TYR A 151 -11.84 1.71 6.35
C TYR A 151 -12.55 0.74 5.41
N LYS A 152 -11.85 0.18 4.42
CA LYS A 152 -12.37 -0.90 3.57
C LYS A 152 -12.81 -2.09 4.43
N ARG A 153 -11.95 -2.53 5.34
CA ARG A 153 -12.25 -3.65 6.25
C ARG A 153 -13.42 -3.35 7.19
N LEU A 154 -13.54 -2.12 7.68
CA LEU A 154 -14.65 -1.74 8.55
C LEU A 154 -15.99 -1.78 7.80
N LEU A 155 -16.01 -1.36 6.52
CA LEU A 155 -17.19 -1.46 5.65
C LEU A 155 -17.57 -2.92 5.36
N GLU A 156 -16.59 -3.79 5.10
CA GLU A 156 -16.82 -5.24 4.93
C GLU A 156 -17.40 -5.89 6.18
N LEU A 157 -17.07 -5.35 7.36
CA LEU A 157 -17.57 -5.82 8.66
C LEU A 157 -18.92 -5.19 9.05
N LYS A 158 -19.54 -4.33 8.23
CA LYS A 158 -20.79 -3.64 8.56
C LYS A 158 -21.88 -4.60 9.04
N LEU A 159 -22.19 -5.63 8.25
CA LEU A 159 -23.23 -6.60 8.59
C LEU A 159 -22.92 -7.37 9.89
N PRO A 160 -21.72 -7.97 10.08
CA PRO A 160 -21.33 -8.52 11.37
C PRO A 160 -21.40 -7.52 12.54
N LEU A 161 -21.06 -6.26 12.31
CA LEU A 161 -21.08 -5.22 13.35
C LEU A 161 -22.49 -4.75 13.71
N GLU A 162 -23.44 -4.81 12.78
CA GLU A 162 -24.86 -4.58 13.05
C GLU A 162 -25.44 -5.68 13.94
N HIS A 163 -25.09 -6.94 13.67
CA HIS A 163 -25.45 -8.08 14.54
C HIS A 163 -24.76 -7.97 15.90
N LEU A 164 -23.49 -7.56 15.92
CA LEU A 164 -22.77 -7.27 17.14
C LEU A 164 -23.52 -6.19 17.93
N ALA A 165 -23.97 -5.11 17.28
CA ALA A 165 -24.67 -4.02 17.98
C ALA A 165 -26.01 -4.42 18.61
N ALA A 166 -26.64 -5.48 18.11
CA ALA A 166 -27.85 -6.08 18.68
C ALA A 166 -27.55 -7.12 19.79
N HIS A 167 -26.28 -7.46 20.02
CA HIS A 167 -25.93 -8.55 20.92
C HIS A 167 -26.12 -8.17 22.41
N PRO A 168 -26.93 -8.92 23.17
CA PRO A 168 -27.35 -8.54 24.53
C PRO A 168 -26.17 -8.47 25.53
N LEU A 169 -25.11 -9.24 25.31
CA LEU A 169 -23.97 -9.30 26.23
C LEU A 169 -23.02 -8.10 26.17
N LEU A 170 -23.10 -7.23 25.16
CA LEU A 170 -22.18 -6.07 25.03
C LEU A 170 -22.42 -4.99 26.09
N ALA A 171 -23.68 -4.77 26.46
CA ALA A 171 -24.06 -3.78 27.47
C ALA A 171 -23.88 -4.31 28.91
N ALA A 172 -23.69 -5.63 29.07
CA ALA A 172 -23.72 -6.31 30.37
C ALA A 172 -22.40 -6.24 31.16
N SER A 173 -21.30 -5.72 30.59
CA SER A 173 -19.97 -5.76 31.23
C SER A 173 -19.22 -4.42 31.28
N GLY A 174 -18.52 -4.20 32.41
CA GLY A 174 -17.60 -3.08 32.64
C GLY A 174 -18.13 -2.00 33.58
N ASN A 175 -17.26 -1.03 33.91
CA ASN A 175 -17.61 0.11 34.76
C ASN A 175 -18.53 1.11 34.02
N ALA A 176 -19.03 2.13 34.72
CA ALA A 176 -19.94 3.14 34.15
C ALA A 176 -19.37 3.79 32.87
N GLU A 177 -18.09 4.19 32.90
CA GLU A 177 -17.38 4.77 31.76
C GLU A 177 -17.30 3.82 30.56
N SER A 178 -16.96 2.55 30.81
CA SER A 178 -16.95 1.49 29.80
C SER A 178 -18.32 1.29 29.15
N ARG A 179 -19.38 1.31 29.96
CA ARG A 179 -20.76 1.12 29.47
C ARG A 179 -21.20 2.32 28.64
N GLN A 180 -20.87 3.53 29.06
CA GLN A 180 -21.11 4.75 28.27
C GLN A 180 -20.36 4.70 26.94
N LYS A 181 -19.07 4.33 26.96
CA LYS A 181 -18.28 4.19 25.72
C LYS A 181 -18.86 3.16 24.77
N THR A 182 -19.32 2.01 25.29
CA THR A 182 -20.01 1.00 24.48
C THR A 182 -21.28 1.60 23.86
N LYS A 183 -22.10 2.31 24.63
CA LYS A 183 -23.30 2.98 24.12
C LYS A 183 -22.97 3.95 22.98
N ASP A 184 -21.97 4.81 23.16
CA ASP A 184 -21.54 5.75 22.12
C ASP A 184 -21.11 5.05 20.82
N MET A 185 -20.41 3.90 20.93
CA MET A 185 -20.00 3.12 19.75
C MET A 185 -21.17 2.41 19.08
N LEU A 186 -22.14 1.91 19.85
CA LEU A 186 -23.36 1.31 19.33
C LEU A 186 -24.21 2.34 18.58
N ASP A 187 -24.32 3.56 19.11
CA ASP A 187 -25.04 4.65 18.45
C ASP A 187 -24.39 5.03 17.12
N ARG A 188 -23.04 5.00 17.04
CA ARG A 188 -22.30 5.18 15.77
C ARG A 188 -22.56 4.05 14.78
N LEU A 189 -22.56 2.79 15.22
CA LEU A 189 -22.84 1.63 14.36
C LEU A 189 -24.24 1.71 13.73
N LYS A 190 -25.21 2.29 14.44
CA LYS A 190 -26.57 2.50 13.96
C LYS A 190 -26.73 3.73 13.06
N ASN A 191 -25.73 4.61 13.00
CA ASN A 191 -25.82 5.86 12.25
C ASN A 191 -25.58 5.61 10.74
N PRO A 192 -26.58 5.78 9.86
CA PRO A 192 -26.40 5.59 8.42
C PRO A 192 -25.46 6.63 7.80
N LEU A 193 -25.40 7.86 8.33
CA LEU A 193 -24.49 8.89 7.85
C LEU A 193 -23.03 8.53 8.09
N PHE A 194 -22.74 7.80 9.17
CA PHE A 194 -21.38 7.31 9.45
C PHE A 194 -20.91 6.36 8.33
N TRP A 195 -21.71 5.36 8.01
CA TRP A 195 -21.38 4.37 6.97
C TRP A 195 -21.30 5.00 5.58
N TYR A 196 -22.24 5.87 5.23
CA TYR A 196 -22.24 6.60 3.96
C TYR A 196 -20.97 7.43 3.77
N ASN A 197 -20.60 8.26 4.75
CA ASN A 197 -19.42 9.10 4.64
C ASN A 197 -18.10 8.31 4.72
N LEU A 198 -18.05 7.22 5.49
CA LEU A 198 -16.90 6.32 5.50
C LEU A 198 -16.68 5.68 4.12
N ALA A 199 -17.76 5.26 3.46
CA ALA A 199 -17.70 4.68 2.13
C ALA A 199 -17.24 5.71 1.08
N ARG A 200 -17.68 6.97 1.19
CA ARG A 200 -17.15 8.09 0.37
C ARG A 200 -15.64 8.29 0.57
N VAL A 201 -15.16 8.31 1.81
CA VAL A 201 -13.73 8.42 2.09
C VAL A 201 -12.95 7.23 1.50
N LYS A 202 -13.48 6.01 1.61
CA LYS A 202 -12.89 4.82 0.95
C LYS A 202 -12.78 5.03 -0.55
N LEU A 203 -13.83 5.51 -1.22
CA LEU A 203 -13.80 5.79 -2.66
C LEU A 203 -12.77 6.86 -3.04
N HIS A 204 -12.59 7.90 -2.22
CA HIS A 204 -11.58 8.92 -2.48
C HIS A 204 -10.16 8.37 -2.36
N LEU A 205 -9.90 7.52 -1.36
CA LEU A 205 -8.58 6.96 -1.09
C LEU A 205 -8.21 5.79 -2.00
N GLU A 206 -9.19 5.06 -2.52
CA GLU A 206 -9.00 3.87 -3.36
C GLU A 206 -8.09 4.08 -4.57
N PRO A 207 -8.33 5.05 -5.47
CA PRO A 207 -7.45 5.24 -6.61
C PRO A 207 -6.06 5.74 -6.19
N LEU A 208 -5.92 6.43 -5.05
CA LEU A 208 -4.61 6.76 -4.51
C LEU A 208 -3.90 5.48 -4.01
N ALA A 209 -4.63 4.56 -3.37
CA ALA A 209 -4.10 3.27 -2.91
C ALA A 209 -3.65 2.39 -4.09
N ILE A 210 -4.43 2.39 -5.17
CA ILE A 210 -4.05 1.77 -6.45
C ILE A 210 -2.81 2.47 -7.03
N ALA A 211 -2.77 3.81 -7.05
CA ALA A 211 -1.62 4.54 -7.55
C ALA A 211 -0.33 4.23 -6.75
N ALA A 212 -0.42 4.10 -5.43
CA ALA A 212 0.70 3.71 -4.58
C ALA A 212 1.16 2.26 -4.81
N ASN A 213 0.24 1.37 -5.18
CA ASN A 213 0.53 -0.05 -5.40
C ASN A 213 0.93 -0.38 -6.85
N ILE A 214 0.43 0.35 -7.84
CA ILE A 214 0.51 -0.01 -9.27
C ILE A 214 1.03 1.14 -10.15
N THR A 215 0.89 2.41 -9.74
CA THR A 215 1.07 3.59 -10.61
C THR A 215 0.24 3.55 -11.91
N GLN A 216 -1.07 3.35 -11.78
CA GLN A 216 -2.10 3.82 -12.72
C GLN A 216 -3.36 4.23 -11.93
N SER A 217 -3.86 5.46 -12.10
CA SER A 217 -5.21 5.83 -11.65
C SER A 217 -5.80 6.94 -12.53
N GLN A 218 -6.20 6.62 -13.76
CA GLN A 218 -7.08 7.52 -14.54
C GLN A 218 -8.48 7.63 -13.88
N ASP A 219 -8.82 6.62 -13.07
CA ASP A 219 -10.09 6.44 -12.40
C ASP A 219 -10.46 7.50 -11.35
N PHE A 220 -9.49 8.16 -10.71
CA PHE A 220 -9.79 9.22 -9.73
C PHE A 220 -10.43 10.45 -10.41
N ILE A 221 -9.92 10.83 -11.58
CA ILE A 221 -10.23 12.12 -12.22
C ILE A 221 -11.67 12.14 -12.77
N GLN A 222 -12.18 10.99 -13.20
CA GLN A 222 -13.52 10.88 -13.78
C GLN A 222 -14.64 10.67 -12.74
N ARG A 223 -14.29 10.23 -11.52
CA ARG A 223 -15.26 9.75 -10.51
C ARG A 223 -15.67 10.77 -9.45
N SER A 224 -14.89 11.82 -9.22
CA SER A 224 -15.31 12.93 -8.34
C SER A 224 -16.20 13.91 -9.13
N ARG A 225 -17.43 13.46 -9.43
CA ARG A 225 -18.48 14.23 -10.13
C ARG A 225 -19.56 14.79 -9.21
N GLU A 226 -19.54 14.47 -7.91
CA GLU A 226 -20.43 15.11 -6.94
C GLU A 226 -19.89 16.49 -6.55
N ASP A 227 -20.71 17.54 -6.73
CA ASP A 227 -20.38 18.92 -6.36
C ASP A 227 -19.97 19.06 -4.88
N ARG A 228 -20.47 18.18 -4.01
CA ARG A 228 -20.22 18.17 -2.57
C ARG A 228 -18.76 17.90 -2.18
N ASP A 229 -17.97 17.25 -3.04
CA ASP A 229 -16.56 16.93 -2.78
C ASP A 229 -15.59 17.77 -3.62
N ASN A 230 -16.07 18.84 -4.26
CA ASN A 230 -15.25 19.65 -5.15
C ASN A 230 -14.03 20.28 -4.44
N ALA A 231 -14.15 20.63 -3.17
CA ALA A 231 -13.02 21.13 -2.37
C ALA A 231 -11.92 20.08 -2.21
N VAL A 232 -12.31 18.83 -1.92
CA VAL A 232 -11.40 17.69 -1.79
C VAL A 232 -10.76 17.37 -3.13
N ARG A 233 -11.55 17.33 -4.21
CA ARG A 233 -11.06 17.13 -5.57
C ARG A 233 -10.03 18.18 -5.96
N THR A 234 -10.34 19.45 -5.72
CA THR A 234 -9.47 20.59 -6.03
C THR A 234 -8.16 20.49 -5.26
N ALA A 235 -8.21 20.14 -3.97
CA ALA A 235 -7.02 19.94 -3.17
C ALA A 235 -6.14 18.79 -3.69
N VAL A 236 -6.74 17.64 -4.04
CA VAL A 236 -5.98 16.51 -4.61
C VAL A 236 -5.39 16.87 -5.97
N LEU A 237 -6.14 17.51 -6.86
CA LEU A 237 -5.64 17.94 -8.17
C LEU A 237 -4.52 18.98 -8.03
N GLY A 238 -4.69 19.99 -7.19
CA GLY A 238 -3.65 20.99 -6.93
C GLY A 238 -2.41 20.36 -6.27
N SER A 239 -2.62 19.34 -5.42
CA SER A 239 -1.56 18.57 -4.80
C SER A 239 -0.76 17.75 -5.83
N LEU A 240 -1.45 17.09 -6.77
CA LEU A 240 -0.83 16.36 -7.88
C LEU A 240 -0.06 17.31 -8.79
N GLU A 241 -0.66 18.42 -9.21
CA GLU A 241 0.00 19.40 -10.10
C GLU A 241 1.23 20.04 -9.47
N LYS A 242 1.17 20.38 -8.18
CA LYS A 242 2.32 20.90 -7.44
C LYS A 242 3.52 19.93 -7.45
N ARG A 243 3.26 18.62 -7.50
CA ARG A 243 4.30 17.58 -7.51
C ARG A 243 4.78 17.32 -8.93
N TRP A 244 3.86 17.28 -9.89
CA TRP A 244 4.17 17.18 -11.30
C TRP A 244 5.03 18.34 -11.81
N ALA A 245 4.74 19.58 -11.38
CA ALA A 245 5.51 20.77 -11.73
C ALA A 245 6.97 20.73 -11.26
N LYS A 246 7.30 19.89 -10.27
CA LYS A 246 8.66 19.70 -9.74
C LYS A 246 9.35 18.47 -10.29
N ALA A 247 8.61 17.60 -10.97
CA ALA A 247 9.16 16.37 -11.51
C ALA A 247 10.01 16.66 -12.74
N ASP A 248 10.86 15.70 -13.08
CA ASP A 248 11.60 15.68 -14.35
C ASP A 248 10.64 15.28 -15.48
N GLN A 249 9.77 16.21 -15.87
CA GLN A 249 8.60 15.94 -16.72
C GLN A 249 9.00 15.28 -18.05
N ASP A 250 10.10 15.73 -18.66
CA ASP A 250 10.62 15.19 -19.91
C ASP A 250 10.90 13.68 -19.76
N VAL A 251 11.54 13.26 -18.67
CA VAL A 251 11.82 11.83 -18.39
C VAL A 251 10.53 11.03 -18.21
N PHE A 252 9.55 11.55 -17.46
CA PHE A 252 8.28 10.84 -17.25
C PHE A 252 7.45 10.73 -18.53
N ILE A 253 7.39 11.80 -19.32
CA ILE A 253 6.69 11.79 -20.62
C ILE A 253 7.37 10.79 -21.56
N ALA A 254 8.71 10.82 -21.64
CA ALA A 254 9.46 9.87 -22.45
C ALA A 254 9.28 8.43 -21.97
N ALA A 255 9.23 8.17 -20.66
CA ALA A 255 8.97 6.83 -20.13
C ALA A 255 7.62 6.26 -20.59
N VAL A 256 6.59 7.11 -20.70
CA VAL A 256 5.28 6.70 -21.24
C VAL A 256 5.36 6.43 -22.74
N ILE A 257 5.99 7.33 -23.50
CA ILE A 257 6.11 7.21 -24.96
C ILE A 257 6.96 5.99 -25.35
N LEU A 258 8.08 5.77 -24.66
CA LEU A 258 9.03 4.68 -24.92
C LEU A 258 8.56 3.35 -24.32
N ASN A 259 7.47 3.31 -23.56
CA ASN A 259 6.85 2.04 -23.21
C ASN A 259 6.06 1.53 -24.42
N PRO A 260 6.48 0.40 -25.05
CA PRO A 260 5.90 -0.06 -26.31
C PRO A 260 4.44 -0.54 -26.17
N TYR A 261 4.00 -0.89 -24.95
CA TYR A 261 2.61 -1.21 -24.65
C TYR A 261 1.70 0.03 -24.54
N LEU A 262 2.27 1.20 -24.21
CA LEU A 262 1.51 2.42 -23.98
C LEU A 262 1.62 3.39 -25.17
N ARG A 263 2.85 3.74 -25.55
CA ARG A 263 3.17 4.75 -26.57
C ARG A 263 2.38 6.04 -26.34
N LEU A 264 1.57 6.44 -27.32
CA LEU A 264 0.76 7.65 -27.26
C LEU A 264 -0.65 7.43 -26.71
N SER A 265 -1.05 6.18 -26.45
CA SER A 265 -2.44 5.86 -26.03
C SER A 265 -2.88 6.53 -24.72
N PRO A 266 -2.01 6.80 -23.72
CA PRO A 266 -2.46 7.44 -22.49
C PRO A 266 -2.73 8.94 -22.64
N PHE A 267 -2.24 9.58 -23.72
CA PHE A 267 -2.47 11.00 -23.95
C PHE A 267 -3.85 11.22 -24.57
N ARG A 268 -4.58 12.21 -24.08
CA ARG A 268 -5.93 12.52 -24.58
C ARG A 268 -5.88 12.79 -26.08
N ALA A 269 -6.92 12.37 -26.81
CA ALA A 269 -7.05 12.63 -28.24
C ALA A 269 -6.89 14.13 -28.58
N SER A 270 -7.38 15.03 -27.72
CA SER A 270 -7.24 16.48 -27.86
C SER A 270 -5.80 17.01 -27.70
N LEU A 271 -4.90 16.22 -27.10
CA LEU A 271 -3.49 16.55 -26.93
C LEU A 271 -2.61 15.90 -28.00
N THR A 272 -3.15 15.01 -28.84
CA THR A 272 -2.34 14.29 -29.85
C THR A 272 -1.69 15.22 -30.87
N GLN A 273 -2.26 16.41 -31.10
CA GLN A 273 -1.63 17.47 -31.91
C GLN A 273 -0.27 17.95 -31.37
N TYR A 274 -0.02 17.81 -30.06
CA TYR A 274 1.25 18.14 -29.43
C TYR A 274 2.25 16.97 -29.41
N PHE A 275 1.80 15.75 -29.72
CA PHE A 275 2.61 14.53 -29.76
C PHE A 275 2.84 14.04 -31.20
N VAL A 276 3.17 14.96 -32.10
CA VAL A 276 3.61 14.64 -33.46
C VAL A 276 5.05 14.11 -33.46
N PRO A 277 5.47 13.32 -34.47
CA PRO A 277 6.83 12.75 -34.48
C PRO A 277 7.95 13.78 -34.29
N ALA A 278 7.79 15.01 -34.79
CA ALA A 278 8.79 16.06 -34.63
C ALA A 278 8.92 16.55 -33.18
N THR A 279 7.81 16.69 -32.44
CA THR A 279 7.85 17.12 -31.03
C THR A 279 8.38 16.01 -30.13
N VAL A 280 7.98 14.76 -30.39
CA VAL A 280 8.54 13.58 -29.71
C VAL A 280 10.04 13.46 -29.99
N TYR A 281 10.46 13.65 -31.23
CA TYR A 281 11.88 13.65 -31.59
C TYR A 281 12.67 14.74 -30.84
N GLY A 282 12.14 15.95 -30.76
CA GLY A 282 12.77 17.02 -29.98
C GLY A 282 12.93 16.69 -28.49
N LEU A 283 11.94 16.02 -27.89
CA LEU A 283 12.04 15.49 -26.51
C LEU A 283 13.14 14.42 -26.39
N ILE A 284 13.14 13.46 -27.31
CA ILE A 284 14.13 12.37 -27.35
C ILE A 284 15.56 12.90 -27.50
N LEU A 285 15.78 13.89 -28.36
CA LEU A 285 17.10 14.52 -28.52
C LEU A 285 17.57 15.23 -27.25
N ARG A 286 16.71 16.01 -26.57
CA ARG A 286 17.09 16.67 -25.32
C ARG A 286 17.51 15.68 -24.24
N LEU A 287 16.79 14.56 -24.13
CA LEU A 287 17.13 13.50 -23.18
C LEU A 287 18.39 12.73 -23.59
N TRP A 288 18.57 12.49 -24.89
CA TRP A 288 19.79 11.90 -25.42
C TRP A 288 21.01 12.75 -25.08
N ASP A 289 20.99 14.04 -25.42
CA ASP A 289 22.09 14.97 -25.18
C ASP A 289 22.41 15.10 -23.67
N ARG A 290 21.39 15.01 -22.80
CA ARG A 290 21.58 14.99 -21.35
C ARG A 290 22.27 13.72 -20.86
N PHE A 291 21.89 12.56 -21.39
CA PHE A 291 22.30 11.26 -20.86
C PHE A 291 23.56 10.70 -21.51
N TYR A 292 23.84 11.13 -22.74
CA TYR A 292 24.96 10.71 -23.57
C TYR A 292 25.66 11.95 -24.19
N PRO A 293 26.19 12.87 -23.36
CA PRO A 293 26.75 14.13 -23.83
C PRO A 293 27.95 13.95 -24.77
N ASP A 294 28.69 12.84 -24.60
CA ASP A 294 29.89 12.53 -25.38
C ASP A 294 29.61 11.67 -26.63
N SER A 295 28.35 11.29 -26.86
CA SER A 295 27.99 10.44 -28.00
C SER A 295 27.94 11.24 -29.30
N THR A 296 28.65 10.74 -30.32
CA THR A 296 28.58 11.28 -31.68
C THR A 296 27.34 10.81 -32.44
N GLU A 297 26.83 9.62 -32.11
CA GLU A 297 25.59 9.10 -32.68
C GLU A 297 24.37 9.62 -31.91
N LYS A 298 23.27 9.88 -32.63
CA LYS A 298 22.01 10.38 -32.07
C LYS A 298 20.82 9.65 -32.68
N PRO A 299 19.69 9.53 -31.95
CA PRO A 299 18.45 9.04 -32.53
C PRO A 299 18.09 9.88 -33.76
N THR A 300 17.52 9.26 -34.80
CA THR A 300 17.03 9.99 -35.97
C THR A 300 15.52 10.24 -35.89
N LEU A 301 15.02 11.21 -36.65
CA LEU A 301 13.58 11.42 -36.79
C LEU A 301 12.88 10.20 -37.42
N SER A 302 13.58 9.44 -38.29
CA SER A 302 13.04 8.20 -38.86
C SER A 302 12.85 7.16 -37.77
N ASP A 303 13.84 6.95 -36.90
CA ASP A 303 13.75 5.98 -35.80
C ASP A 303 12.54 6.24 -34.91
N VAL A 304 12.33 7.51 -34.52
CA VAL A 304 11.18 7.90 -33.69
C VAL A 304 9.87 7.67 -34.44
N ARG A 305 9.78 8.06 -35.71
CA ARG A 305 8.57 7.84 -36.52
C ARG A 305 8.24 6.35 -36.67
N ASP A 306 9.27 5.56 -36.94
CA ASP A 306 9.16 4.12 -37.18
C ASP A 306 8.76 3.37 -35.93
N TYR A 307 9.30 3.74 -34.77
CA TYR A 307 8.86 3.23 -33.49
C TYR A 307 7.40 3.61 -33.20
N LEU A 308 7.02 4.89 -33.35
CA LEU A 308 5.67 5.35 -33.00
C LEU A 308 4.59 4.64 -33.83
N LYS A 309 4.88 4.31 -35.09
CA LYS A 309 3.94 3.66 -36.02
C LYS A 309 4.13 2.17 -36.18
N PHE A 310 5.20 1.59 -35.65
CA PHE A 310 5.66 0.24 -36.00
C PHE A 310 5.73 0.06 -37.52
N THR A 311 6.43 0.98 -38.21
CA THR A 311 6.49 0.99 -39.68
C THR A 311 6.96 -0.38 -40.20
N PRO A 312 6.19 -1.07 -41.05
CA PRO A 312 6.62 -2.34 -41.65
C PRO A 312 7.91 -2.18 -42.44
N GLY A 313 8.83 -3.14 -42.32
CA GLY A 313 10.15 -3.09 -42.96
C GLY A 313 11.18 -2.19 -42.28
N SER A 314 10.79 -1.42 -41.26
CA SER A 314 11.74 -0.71 -40.38
C SER A 314 12.31 -1.64 -39.30
N ARG A 315 13.31 -1.16 -38.55
CA ARG A 315 13.86 -1.84 -37.38
C ARG A 315 12.78 -2.30 -36.39
N TYR A 316 11.70 -1.51 -36.23
CA TYR A 316 10.65 -1.76 -35.23
C TYR A 316 9.40 -2.43 -35.82
N GLY A 317 9.40 -2.80 -37.10
CA GLY A 317 8.24 -3.40 -37.77
C GLY A 317 7.80 -4.73 -37.17
N SER A 318 8.72 -5.49 -36.57
CA SER A 318 8.44 -6.76 -35.88
C SER A 318 8.03 -6.59 -34.41
N MET A 319 8.13 -5.38 -33.84
CA MET A 319 7.84 -5.14 -32.43
C MET A 319 6.42 -5.57 -32.00
N PRO A 320 5.34 -5.38 -32.79
CA PRO A 320 4.00 -5.89 -32.44
C PRO A 320 3.96 -7.39 -32.17
N SER A 321 4.67 -8.18 -32.98
CA SER A 321 4.72 -9.64 -32.82
C SER A 321 5.46 -10.04 -31.55
N ILE A 322 6.56 -9.35 -31.23
CA ILE A 322 7.34 -9.55 -30.00
C ILE A 322 6.49 -9.17 -28.78
N LEU A 323 5.79 -8.04 -28.83
CA LEU A 323 4.92 -7.59 -27.74
C LEU A 323 3.83 -8.61 -27.42
N GLN A 324 3.22 -9.19 -28.46
CA GLN A 324 2.19 -10.22 -28.29
C GLN A 324 2.78 -11.49 -27.68
N HIS A 325 3.93 -11.95 -28.20
CA HIS A 325 4.63 -13.12 -27.66
C HIS A 325 4.97 -12.97 -26.17
N GLU A 326 5.61 -11.86 -25.79
CA GLU A 326 6.01 -11.59 -24.41
C GLU A 326 4.81 -11.42 -23.48
N LYS A 327 3.71 -10.85 -23.98
CA LYS A 327 2.47 -10.74 -23.22
C LYS A 327 1.88 -12.13 -22.93
N ASP A 328 1.87 -13.01 -23.92
CA ASP A 328 1.35 -14.37 -23.78
C ASP A 328 2.26 -15.21 -22.86
N GLU A 329 3.58 -15.04 -22.95
CA GLU A 329 4.52 -15.73 -22.07
C GLU A 329 4.42 -15.23 -20.62
N ALA A 330 4.34 -13.92 -20.41
CA ALA A 330 4.15 -13.33 -19.09
C ALA A 330 2.85 -13.82 -18.46
N LEU A 331 1.75 -13.85 -19.22
CA LEU A 331 0.46 -14.39 -18.76
C LEU A 331 0.58 -15.86 -18.35
N ARG A 332 1.27 -16.68 -19.15
CA ARG A 332 1.51 -18.10 -18.84
C ARG A 332 2.32 -18.31 -17.55
N LYS A 333 3.22 -17.36 -17.23
CA LYS A 333 4.03 -17.36 -16.00
C LYS A 333 3.33 -16.67 -14.81
N GLY A 334 2.13 -16.10 -14.99
CA GLY A 334 1.47 -15.29 -13.95
C GLY A 334 2.21 -13.99 -13.64
N LEU A 335 2.97 -13.45 -14.59
CA LEU A 335 3.74 -12.22 -14.48
C LEU A 335 3.16 -11.13 -15.39
N GLN A 336 3.57 -9.89 -15.14
CA GLN A 336 3.33 -8.76 -16.05
C GLN A 336 4.48 -8.65 -17.05
N PRO A 337 4.21 -8.28 -18.32
CA PRO A 337 5.25 -8.12 -19.31
C PRO A 337 6.16 -6.93 -18.98
N ASP A 338 7.46 -7.12 -19.18
CA ASP A 338 8.47 -6.11 -18.91
C ASP A 338 8.81 -5.33 -20.19
N PRO A 339 8.53 -4.02 -20.27
CA PRO A 339 8.84 -3.21 -21.43
C PRO A 339 10.35 -3.09 -21.72
N VAL A 340 11.23 -3.29 -20.73
CA VAL A 340 12.70 -3.25 -20.92
C VAL A 340 13.18 -4.44 -21.75
N GLU A 341 12.63 -5.64 -21.51
CA GLU A 341 12.99 -6.85 -22.26
C GLU A 341 12.63 -6.71 -23.74
N ILE A 342 11.55 -5.99 -24.07
CA ILE A 342 11.20 -5.67 -25.46
C ILE A 342 12.32 -4.87 -26.12
N TRP A 343 12.86 -3.85 -25.46
CA TRP A 343 13.92 -3.02 -26.03
C TRP A 343 15.26 -3.75 -26.15
N LYS A 344 15.55 -4.71 -25.26
CA LYS A 344 16.75 -5.54 -25.34
C LYS A 344 16.80 -6.37 -26.62
N ASN A 345 15.66 -6.80 -27.16
CA ASN A 345 15.59 -7.50 -28.46
C ASN A 345 16.06 -6.64 -29.65
N PHE A 346 16.22 -5.32 -29.47
CA PHE A 346 16.71 -4.39 -30.50
C PHE A 346 18.14 -3.90 -30.23
N MET A 347 18.81 -4.46 -29.22
CA MET A 347 20.22 -4.25 -28.93
C MET A 347 21.05 -5.34 -29.62
N PRO A 348 22.32 -5.08 -29.96
CA PRO A 348 23.24 -6.13 -30.39
C PRO A 348 23.38 -7.19 -29.31
N ASP A 349 23.34 -8.47 -29.69
CA ASP A 349 23.70 -9.56 -28.80
C ASP A 349 25.23 -9.58 -28.69
N VAL A 350 25.76 -9.20 -27.53
CA VAL A 350 27.21 -9.19 -27.28
C VAL A 350 27.48 -10.38 -26.37
N ASP A 351 28.01 -11.46 -26.95
CA ASP A 351 28.50 -12.59 -26.17
C ASP A 351 29.74 -12.14 -25.38
N PRO A 352 29.70 -12.12 -24.04
CA PRO A 352 30.85 -11.69 -23.24
C PRO A 352 32.06 -12.63 -23.36
N SER A 353 31.91 -13.80 -23.97
CA SER A 353 32.99 -14.76 -24.23
C SER A 353 33.69 -14.56 -25.58
N GLU A 354 33.13 -13.74 -26.49
CA GLU A 354 33.77 -13.38 -27.74
C GLU A 354 34.76 -12.21 -27.55
N PRO A 355 35.91 -12.20 -28.25
CA PRO A 355 36.82 -11.07 -28.21
C PRO A 355 36.08 -9.81 -28.65
N GLN A 356 36.20 -8.73 -27.86
CA GLN A 356 35.52 -7.47 -28.17
C GLN A 356 35.76 -7.09 -29.64
N PRO A 357 34.71 -6.76 -30.40
CA PRO A 357 34.86 -6.37 -31.79
C PRO A 357 35.87 -5.23 -31.88
N THR A 358 36.75 -5.27 -32.88
CA THR A 358 37.79 -4.26 -33.13
C THR A 358 37.24 -2.85 -33.36
N ILE A 359 35.91 -2.73 -33.52
CA ILE A 359 35.16 -1.49 -33.58
C ILE A 359 34.11 -1.57 -32.47
N PRO A 360 34.10 -0.63 -31.50
CA PRO A 360 33.02 -0.53 -30.52
C PRO A 360 31.69 -0.41 -31.28
N ILE A 361 30.79 -1.38 -31.10
CA ILE A 361 29.44 -1.28 -31.64
C ILE A 361 28.68 -0.37 -30.69
N ASP A 362 28.55 0.90 -31.05
CA ASP A 362 27.72 1.82 -30.28
C ASP A 362 26.27 1.30 -30.27
N PRO A 363 25.64 1.22 -29.09
CA PRO A 363 24.30 0.69 -29.00
C PRO A 363 23.33 1.62 -29.76
N PRO A 364 22.33 1.07 -30.47
CA PRO A 364 21.36 1.87 -31.19
C PRO A 364 20.74 2.95 -30.27
N PRO A 365 20.75 4.24 -30.66
CA PRO A 365 20.44 5.31 -29.72
C PRO A 365 19.04 5.23 -29.08
N LEU A 366 18.00 4.94 -29.86
CA LEU A 366 16.63 4.91 -29.33
C LEU A 366 16.40 3.73 -28.34
N PRO A 367 16.78 2.48 -28.66
CA PRO A 367 16.77 1.38 -27.68
C PRO A 367 17.59 1.66 -26.41
N ALA A 368 18.81 2.19 -26.54
CA ALA A 368 19.66 2.50 -25.39
C ALA A 368 19.01 3.55 -24.46
N LEU A 369 18.39 4.58 -25.04
CA LEU A 369 17.65 5.58 -24.28
C LEU A 369 16.42 4.98 -23.58
N ALA A 370 15.67 4.14 -24.28
CA ALA A 370 14.48 3.51 -23.72
C ALA A 370 14.80 2.59 -22.55
N ILE A 371 15.81 1.72 -22.69
CA ILE A 371 16.29 0.84 -21.62
C ILE A 371 16.70 1.68 -20.40
N ARG A 372 17.49 2.75 -20.61
CA ARG A 372 17.92 3.64 -19.53
C ARG A 372 16.74 4.25 -18.79
N ILE A 373 15.82 4.90 -19.51
CA ILE A 373 14.68 5.60 -18.88
C ILE A 373 13.74 4.61 -18.18
N LEU A 374 13.41 3.49 -18.82
CA LEU A 374 12.49 2.51 -18.27
C LEU A 374 13.09 1.77 -17.07
N SER A 375 14.42 1.61 -17.00
CA SER A 375 15.08 0.99 -15.85
C SER A 375 15.11 1.87 -14.59
N ILE A 376 14.66 3.13 -14.67
CA ILE A 376 14.60 4.03 -13.51
C ILE A 376 13.49 3.57 -12.56
N CYS A 377 13.86 3.29 -11.32
CA CYS A 377 12.94 3.01 -10.23
C CYS A 377 12.40 4.31 -9.61
N PRO A 378 11.11 4.66 -9.74
CA PRO A 378 10.56 5.89 -9.19
C PRO A 378 10.21 5.80 -7.69
N SER A 379 10.46 4.67 -7.02
CA SER A 379 10.09 4.47 -5.61
C SER A 379 11.25 3.90 -4.77
N SER A 380 11.68 4.64 -3.75
CA SER A 380 12.74 4.19 -2.83
C SER A 380 12.34 3.01 -1.93
N ALA A 381 11.06 2.62 -1.95
CA ALA A 381 10.43 1.68 -1.02
C ALA A 381 10.17 0.28 -1.62
N GLU A 382 10.74 -0.06 -2.78
CA GLU A 382 10.48 -1.34 -3.45
C GLU A 382 10.80 -2.56 -2.56
N ARG A 383 11.81 -2.49 -1.69
CA ARG A 383 12.10 -3.55 -0.70
C ARG A 383 11.14 -3.62 0.49
N THR A 384 10.40 -2.54 0.77
CA THR A 384 9.32 -2.59 1.76
C THR A 384 8.03 -3.21 1.23
N ARG A 385 7.99 -3.61 -0.07
CA ARG A 385 7.04 -4.61 -0.58
C ARG A 385 7.43 -6.02 -0.12
N LEU A 386 7.59 -6.17 1.18
CA LEU A 386 7.10 -7.38 1.83
C LEU A 386 5.62 -7.45 1.44
N THR A 387 5.24 -8.50 0.72
CA THR A 387 3.90 -8.76 0.15
C THR A 387 2.78 -8.25 1.06
N THR A 388 1.63 -7.87 0.51
CA THR A 388 0.44 -7.50 1.32
C THR A 388 0.18 -8.55 2.41
N THR A 389 0.47 -9.82 2.11
CA THR A 389 0.54 -10.95 3.05
C THR A 389 1.58 -10.75 4.15
N ASN A 390 2.82 -10.36 3.87
CA ASN A 390 3.83 -10.07 4.90
C ASN A 390 3.58 -8.77 5.67
N LEU A 391 2.95 -7.74 5.10
CA LEU A 391 2.52 -6.55 5.84
C LEU A 391 1.33 -6.86 6.75
N LEU A 392 0.38 -7.67 6.27
CA LEU A 392 -0.71 -8.22 7.09
C LEU A 392 -0.15 -9.15 8.16
N ASN A 393 0.78 -10.06 7.83
CA ASN A 393 1.43 -10.96 8.77
C ASN A 393 2.29 -10.21 9.78
N ILE A 394 3.00 -9.14 9.41
CA ILE A 394 3.78 -8.31 10.34
C ILE A 394 2.85 -7.47 11.21
N ALA A 395 1.76 -6.94 10.65
CA ALA A 395 0.73 -6.25 11.42
C ALA A 395 0.05 -7.21 12.40
N GLU A 396 -0.29 -8.43 11.97
CA GLU A 396 -0.83 -9.55 12.74
C GLU A 396 0.17 -10.06 13.77
N LEU A 397 1.45 -10.19 13.44
CA LEU A 397 2.49 -10.63 14.38
C LEU A 397 2.72 -9.56 15.46
N ARG A 398 2.74 -8.28 15.09
CA ARG A 398 2.80 -7.14 16.04
C ARG A 398 1.52 -7.02 16.87
N LEU A 399 0.39 -7.43 16.32
CA LEU A 399 -0.90 -7.58 17.00
C LEU A 399 -0.83 -8.68 18.07
N HIS A 400 -0.45 -9.89 17.67
CA HIS A 400 -0.31 -11.04 18.57
C HIS A 400 0.75 -10.78 19.65
N LEU A 401 1.89 -10.17 19.31
CA LEU A 401 2.92 -9.79 20.30
C LEU A 401 2.40 -8.77 21.31
N ARG A 402 1.63 -7.77 20.86
CA ARG A 402 1.03 -6.76 21.74
C ARG A 402 -0.07 -7.37 22.62
N ASP A 403 -0.90 -8.25 22.08
CA ASP A 403 -1.92 -8.99 22.84
C ASP A 403 -1.26 -9.96 23.85
N GLU A 404 -0.14 -10.59 23.50
CA GLU A 404 0.64 -11.44 24.39
C GLU A 404 1.31 -10.62 25.52
N GLN A 405 1.81 -9.42 25.22
CA GLN A 405 2.34 -8.48 26.22
C GLN A 405 1.24 -7.94 27.14
N VAL A 406 0.08 -7.57 26.59
CA VAL A 406 -1.11 -7.17 27.37
C VAL A 406 -1.59 -8.35 28.23
N ARG A 407 -1.52 -9.60 27.75
CA ARG A 407 -1.87 -10.80 28.51
C ARG A 407 -0.83 -11.10 29.61
N LYS A 408 0.46 -10.87 29.37
CA LYS A 408 1.54 -10.96 30.38
C LYS A 408 1.37 -9.90 31.47
N ASP A 409 1.00 -8.67 31.10
CA ASP A 409 0.75 -7.59 32.05
C ASP A 409 -0.60 -7.74 32.78
N ALA A 410 -1.63 -8.30 32.12
CA ALA A 410 -2.88 -8.69 32.76
C ALA A 410 -2.65 -9.82 33.78
N LYS A 411 -1.79 -10.79 33.48
CA LYS A 411 -1.39 -11.86 34.43
C LYS A 411 -0.61 -11.30 35.62
N LYS A 412 0.25 -10.29 35.42
CA LYS A 412 0.91 -9.55 36.51
C LYS A 412 -0.08 -8.72 37.33
N ARG A 413 -1.03 -8.03 36.69
CA ARG A 413 -2.11 -7.29 37.35
C ARG A 413 -3.04 -8.20 38.15
N LEU A 414 -3.43 -9.35 37.62
CA LEU A 414 -4.21 -10.36 38.34
C LEU A 414 -3.39 -10.93 39.52
N LYS A 415 -2.11 -11.24 39.34
CA LYS A 415 -1.24 -11.66 40.46
C LYS A 415 -1.14 -10.59 41.54
N ARG A 416 -1.12 -9.31 41.19
CA ARG A 416 -1.14 -8.21 42.16
C ARG A 416 -2.49 -8.13 42.87
N HIS A 417 -3.60 -8.09 42.12
CA HIS A 417 -4.95 -7.94 42.68
C HIS A 417 -5.44 -9.14 43.51
N PHE A 418 -5.14 -10.36 43.07
CA PHE A 418 -5.52 -11.59 43.77
C PHE A 418 -4.45 -12.03 44.77
N GLY A 419 -3.17 -11.71 44.55
CA GLY A 419 -2.11 -11.95 45.53
C GLY A 419 -2.24 -11.05 46.75
N GLU A 420 -2.62 -9.78 46.57
CA GLU A 420 -2.92 -8.85 47.67
C GLU A 420 -4.19 -9.27 48.43
N ARG A 421 -5.23 -9.74 47.73
CA ARG A 421 -6.45 -10.28 48.38
C ARG A 421 -6.20 -11.59 49.13
N VAL A 422 -5.34 -12.48 48.62
CA VAL A 422 -4.96 -13.73 49.33
C VAL A 422 -4.04 -13.43 50.51
N ALA A 423 -3.18 -12.41 50.42
CA ALA A 423 -2.36 -11.93 51.54
C ALA A 423 -3.22 -11.23 52.62
N GLN A 424 -4.21 -10.42 52.21
CA GLN A 424 -5.16 -9.77 53.12
C GLN A 424 -6.11 -10.79 53.77
N ALA A 425 -6.59 -11.80 53.03
CA ALA A 425 -7.40 -12.88 53.59
C ALA A 425 -6.61 -13.77 54.58
N ARG A 426 -5.30 -13.97 54.36
CA ARG A 426 -4.42 -14.66 55.32
C ARG A 426 -4.14 -13.82 56.58
N ALA A 427 -4.05 -12.49 56.45
CA ALA A 427 -3.85 -11.59 57.59
C ALA A 427 -5.14 -11.35 58.41
N GLN A 428 -6.32 -11.47 57.78
CA GLN A 428 -7.62 -11.35 58.44
C GLN A 428 -8.08 -12.65 59.12
N SER A 429 -7.52 -13.80 58.72
CA SER A 429 -7.75 -15.09 59.39
C SER A 429 -7.06 -15.23 60.76
N SER A 430 -6.16 -14.32 61.13
CA SER A 430 -5.43 -14.38 62.41
C SER A 430 -5.98 -13.48 63.52
N ASN A 431 -7.03 -12.68 63.27
CA ASN A 431 -7.66 -11.86 64.31
C ASN A 431 -9.16 -11.68 64.02
N ALA A 432 -10.00 -12.45 64.72
CA ALA A 432 -11.43 -12.16 64.93
C ALA A 432 -11.71 -12.25 66.44
N PRO A 433 -12.52 -11.31 67.00
CA PRO A 433 -13.95 -11.59 67.25
C PRO A 433 -14.88 -10.45 66.75
N LEU A 434 -15.99 -10.76 66.06
CA LEU A 434 -17.39 -10.91 66.53
C LEU A 434 -18.12 -9.59 66.88
N GLU A 435 -19.05 -9.16 66.01
CA GLU A 435 -20.51 -8.98 66.27
C GLU A 435 -21.20 -8.18 65.14
N ALA A 436 -22.50 -8.42 64.97
CA ALA A 436 -23.47 -7.79 64.04
C ALA A 436 -24.70 -7.31 64.87
N PRO A 437 -25.84 -6.83 64.32
CA PRO A 437 -26.19 -6.18 63.03
C PRO A 437 -27.07 -4.90 63.24
N ALA A 438 -27.86 -4.52 62.21
CA ALA A 438 -29.03 -3.60 62.14
C ALA A 438 -28.75 -2.23 61.48
N ASP A 439 -29.65 -1.56 60.77
CA ASP A 439 -30.93 -1.84 60.08
C ASP A 439 -31.22 -0.57 59.23
N ASP A 440 -32.09 -0.70 58.23
CA ASP A 440 -33.06 0.28 57.67
C ASP A 440 -32.63 1.73 57.34
N ASP A 441 -32.98 2.23 56.14
CA ASP A 441 -34.30 2.86 55.94
C ASP A 441 -34.47 3.47 54.51
N GLU A 442 -35.74 3.62 54.15
CA GLU A 442 -36.35 3.93 52.86
C GLU A 442 -36.28 5.40 52.37
N SER A 443 -36.77 5.57 51.14
CA SER A 443 -37.63 6.67 50.65
C SER A 443 -36.94 7.87 49.97
N ASN A 444 -37.55 8.64 49.06
CA ASN A 444 -38.56 8.49 48.00
C ASN A 444 -38.62 9.87 47.29
N GLY A 445 -39.20 9.96 46.08
CA GLY A 445 -39.68 11.22 45.45
C GLY A 445 -38.88 11.70 44.23
N SER A 446 -39.39 11.60 42.98
CA SER A 446 -40.41 12.43 42.29
C SER A 446 -39.96 13.87 42.04
N ALA A 447 -40.18 14.57 40.93
CA ALA A 447 -40.67 14.38 39.55
C ALA A 447 -40.58 15.78 38.88
N LEU A 448 -40.80 15.86 37.55
CA LEU A 448 -41.08 17.08 36.73
C LEU A 448 -39.82 17.89 36.30
N ASP A 449 -39.67 18.42 35.08
CA ASP A 449 -40.63 19.01 34.14
C ASP A 449 -40.25 18.83 32.64
N ASP A 450 -41.29 18.96 31.81
CA ASP A 450 -41.33 18.98 30.34
C ASP A 450 -40.68 20.24 29.72
N GLU A 451 -39.98 20.08 28.59
CA GLU A 451 -39.59 21.19 27.72
C GLU A 451 -40.02 20.94 26.26
N GLN A 452 -40.81 21.88 25.74
CA GLN A 452 -41.51 21.85 24.45
C GLN A 452 -40.55 21.96 23.26
N SER A 453 -40.63 21.01 22.30
CA SER A 453 -39.87 21.03 21.04
C SER A 453 -40.70 21.51 19.85
N GLN A 454 -40.13 22.42 19.06
CA GLN A 454 -40.71 23.01 17.84
C GLN A 454 -40.78 22.03 16.64
N PRO A 455 -41.81 22.09 15.77
CA PRO A 455 -42.10 21.06 14.76
C PRO A 455 -41.49 21.33 13.37
N GLY A 456 -40.16 21.57 13.26
CA GLY A 456 -39.51 21.88 11.97
C GLY A 456 -38.23 21.10 11.64
N GLU A 457 -37.50 20.65 12.65
CA GLU A 457 -36.18 20.00 12.54
C GLU A 457 -36.20 18.51 12.14
N PRO A 458 -37.19 17.69 12.56
CA PRO A 458 -37.17 16.25 12.30
C PRO A 458 -37.31 15.88 10.80
N SER A 459 -37.93 16.73 9.99
CA SER A 459 -38.18 16.41 8.57
C SER A 459 -36.95 16.57 7.68
N ARG A 460 -36.06 17.54 7.96
CA ARG A 460 -34.79 17.68 7.24
C ARG A 460 -33.79 16.57 7.59
N ILE A 461 -33.74 16.17 8.86
CA ILE A 461 -32.89 15.06 9.32
C ILE A 461 -33.36 13.74 8.71
N ARG A 462 -34.68 13.48 8.71
CA ARG A 462 -35.25 12.28 8.07
C ARG A 462 -35.00 12.23 6.56
N GLN A 463 -35.05 13.38 5.89
CA GLN A 463 -34.69 13.47 4.47
C GLN A 463 -33.22 13.16 4.24
N ALA A 464 -32.31 13.78 5.01
CA ALA A 464 -30.87 13.52 4.90
C ALA A 464 -30.51 12.05 5.21
N ILE A 465 -31.21 11.41 6.16
CA ILE A 465 -31.04 9.98 6.46
C ILE A 465 -31.45 9.11 5.27
N ARG A 466 -32.60 9.40 4.64
CA ARG A 466 -33.07 8.66 3.46
C ARG A 466 -32.12 8.82 2.28
N GLU A 467 -31.68 10.04 2.01
CA GLU A 467 -30.70 10.33 0.95
C GLU A 467 -29.36 9.62 1.21
N ALA A 468 -28.91 9.54 2.47
CA ALA A 468 -27.69 8.82 2.83
C ALA A 468 -27.84 7.30 2.74
N GLN A 469 -29.00 6.74 3.09
CA GLN A 469 -29.28 5.30 2.94
C GLN A 469 -29.34 4.90 1.48
N GLN A 470 -30.04 5.70 0.65
CA GLN A 470 -30.11 5.49 -0.79
C GLN A 470 -28.71 5.61 -1.42
N GLY A 471 -27.99 6.70 -1.11
CA GLY A 471 -26.63 6.89 -1.61
C GLY A 471 -25.66 5.79 -1.16
N LEU A 472 -25.82 5.24 0.04
CA LEU A 472 -25.01 4.10 0.51
C LEU A 472 -25.35 2.82 -0.27
N GLN A 473 -26.63 2.58 -0.57
CA GLN A 473 -27.05 1.40 -1.33
C GLN A 473 -26.54 1.43 -2.77
N GLU A 474 -26.67 2.59 -3.44
CA GLU A 474 -26.07 2.84 -4.76
C GLU A 474 -24.55 2.62 -4.73
N LEU A 475 -23.88 3.07 -3.66
CA LEU A 475 -22.43 2.87 -3.48
C LEU A 475 -22.06 1.39 -3.28
N ILE A 476 -22.87 0.64 -2.52
CA ILE A 476 -22.63 -0.79 -2.24
C ILE A 476 -22.84 -1.62 -3.50
N GLU A 477 -23.88 -1.36 -4.27
CA GLU A 477 -24.13 -2.03 -5.55
C GLU A 477 -22.98 -1.75 -6.54
N TYR A 478 -22.56 -0.48 -6.63
CA TYR A 478 -21.39 -0.09 -7.41
C TYR A 478 -20.09 -0.76 -6.95
N MET A 479 -19.85 -0.86 -5.64
CA MET A 479 -18.68 -1.56 -5.10
C MET A 479 -18.73 -3.06 -5.38
N ARG A 480 -19.92 -3.68 -5.38
CA ARG A 480 -20.11 -5.11 -5.67
C ARG A 480 -19.86 -5.44 -7.14
N GLU A 481 -20.29 -4.59 -8.07
CA GLU A 481 -19.99 -4.74 -9.50
C GLU A 481 -18.48 -4.70 -9.79
N ARG A 482 -17.72 -3.95 -8.99
CA ARG A 482 -16.25 -3.89 -9.08
C ARG A 482 -15.51 -4.99 -8.35
N ASP A 483 -16.02 -5.53 -7.23
CA ASP A 483 -15.40 -6.69 -6.59
C ASP A 483 -15.37 -7.91 -7.55
N ILE A 484 -16.26 -7.96 -8.54
CA ILE A 484 -16.25 -8.95 -9.64
C ILE A 484 -15.09 -8.70 -10.63
N GLU A 485 -14.68 -7.45 -10.85
CA GLU A 485 -13.47 -7.11 -11.63
C GLU A 485 -12.17 -7.26 -10.81
N ASP A 486 -12.20 -6.97 -9.50
CA ASP A 486 -11.11 -7.24 -8.55
C ASP A 486 -10.89 -8.75 -8.31
N SER A 487 -11.85 -9.60 -8.66
CA SER A 487 -11.65 -11.06 -8.81
C SER A 487 -10.53 -11.39 -9.78
N ILE A 488 -10.26 -10.55 -10.78
CA ILE A 488 -9.14 -10.73 -11.71
C ILE A 488 -7.80 -10.35 -11.04
N LEU A 489 -7.80 -9.38 -10.11
CA LEU A 489 -6.63 -9.02 -9.27
C LEU A 489 -6.45 -9.92 -8.05
N THR A 490 -7.45 -10.74 -7.72
CA THR A 490 -7.42 -11.75 -6.65
C THR A 490 -7.53 -13.18 -7.18
N SER A 491 -7.47 -13.39 -8.50
CA SER A 491 -7.54 -14.72 -9.13
C SER A 491 -6.37 -15.60 -8.70
N ASP A 492 -6.59 -16.35 -7.63
CA ASP A 492 -6.31 -17.78 -7.43
C ASP A 492 -5.17 -18.44 -8.22
N SER A 493 -4.01 -17.80 -8.29
CA SER A 493 -2.73 -18.46 -8.60
C SER A 493 -1.77 -18.50 -7.40
N PHE A 494 -2.19 -18.04 -6.22
CA PHE A 494 -1.32 -17.94 -5.03
C PHE A 494 -1.73 -18.83 -3.85
N ILE A 495 -2.63 -19.78 -4.04
CA ILE A 495 -2.92 -20.81 -3.03
C ILE A 495 -2.32 -22.13 -3.51
N SER A 496 -1.05 -22.37 -3.16
CA SER A 496 -0.60 -23.74 -2.92
C SER A 496 -0.39 -23.94 -1.41
N THR A 497 -1.09 -24.96 -0.94
CA THR A 497 -1.32 -25.42 0.40
C THR A 497 -0.03 -25.62 1.21
N ILE A 498 0.03 -25.04 2.42
CA ILE A 498 0.88 -25.59 3.49
C ILE A 498 -0.04 -26.07 4.60
N ARG A 499 -0.30 -27.38 4.63
CA ARG A 499 -0.76 -28.09 5.82
C ARG A 499 0.38 -28.06 6.83
N VAL A 500 0.18 -27.45 7.98
CA VAL A 500 1.06 -27.60 9.14
C VAL A 500 0.63 -28.87 9.89
N PRO A 501 1.49 -29.88 10.10
CA PRO A 501 1.14 -31.03 10.93
C PRO A 501 1.09 -30.64 12.41
N SER A 502 0.05 -31.12 13.10
CA SER A 502 -0.11 -30.98 14.56
C SER A 502 0.99 -31.74 15.32
N PRO A 503 1.53 -31.20 16.43
CA PRO A 503 2.57 -31.84 17.22
C PRO A 503 1.96 -32.76 18.28
N HIS A 504 1.55 -33.98 17.93
CA HIS A 504 1.35 -35.07 18.90
C HIS A 504 1.39 -36.44 18.21
N SER A 505 2.56 -37.09 18.19
CA SER A 505 2.71 -38.54 18.39
C SER A 505 4.19 -38.96 18.37
N LEU A 506 4.80 -38.96 19.55
CA LEU A 506 5.86 -39.92 19.86
C LEU A 506 5.19 -41.29 20.06
N ILE A 507 5.76 -42.36 19.47
CA ILE A 507 6.06 -43.67 20.08
C ILE A 507 6.19 -44.76 18.99
N SER A 508 7.42 -45.31 18.91
CA SER A 508 7.80 -46.70 18.60
C SER A 508 7.29 -47.38 17.30
N ARG A 509 8.23 -47.69 16.39
CA ARG A 509 8.69 -49.08 16.20
C ARG A 509 9.92 -49.20 15.29
N THR A 510 10.72 -50.15 15.70
CA THR A 510 12.04 -50.62 15.30
C THR A 510 12.10 -51.40 13.97
N LEU A 511 13.31 -51.40 13.39
CA LEU A 511 14.10 -52.54 12.84
C LEU A 511 14.18 -52.80 11.31
N THR A 512 15.46 -52.89 10.89
CA THR A 512 16.08 -53.56 9.72
C THR A 512 15.97 -52.86 8.35
N GLY A 513 17.00 -52.72 7.52
CA GLY A 513 18.41 -53.13 7.57
C GLY A 513 19.06 -52.97 6.17
N ARG A 514 20.32 -52.51 6.15
CA ARG A 514 21.39 -52.70 5.14
C ARG A 514 21.12 -52.42 3.65
N HIS A 515 21.81 -51.43 3.06
CA HIS A 515 23.13 -51.62 2.40
C HIS A 515 23.69 -50.28 1.87
N GLU A 516 24.89 -49.94 2.34
CA GLU A 516 25.87 -48.99 1.78
C GLU A 516 26.66 -49.63 0.60
N PRO A 517 27.65 -48.97 -0.05
CA PRO A 517 27.88 -47.53 -0.29
C PRO A 517 28.38 -47.24 -1.75
N THR A 518 28.49 -45.97 -2.15
CA THR A 518 29.74 -45.45 -2.79
C THR A 518 29.77 -43.93 -2.85
N CYS A 519 30.90 -43.39 -2.37
CA CYS A 519 31.31 -41.99 -2.40
C CYS A 519 31.60 -41.47 -3.83
N ARG A 520 31.37 -40.16 -4.05
CA ARG A 520 32.40 -39.14 -4.40
C ARG A 520 31.77 -37.73 -4.44
N LEU A 521 32.36 -36.79 -3.68
CA LEU A 521 32.19 -35.33 -3.74
C LEU A 521 32.91 -34.75 -5.00
N PRO A 522 33.00 -33.42 -5.21
CA PRO A 522 31.97 -32.52 -5.73
C PRO A 522 32.48 -31.73 -6.96
N THR A 523 31.61 -31.15 -7.79
CA THR A 523 32.06 -30.15 -8.77
C THR A 523 31.15 -28.93 -8.73
N LEU A 524 31.76 -27.81 -8.35
CA LEU A 524 31.29 -26.45 -8.54
C LEU A 524 30.91 -26.22 -10.01
N LEU A 525 29.86 -25.45 -10.26
CA LEU A 525 29.83 -24.54 -11.40
C LEU A 525 28.97 -23.32 -11.01
N MET A 526 29.70 -22.28 -10.60
CA MET A 526 29.24 -20.90 -10.64
C MET A 526 28.93 -20.56 -12.11
N ARG A 527 27.82 -19.86 -12.35
CA ARG A 527 27.57 -19.16 -13.61
C ARG A 527 27.59 -17.67 -13.33
N SER A 528 28.58 -17.03 -13.94
CA SER A 528 28.63 -15.61 -14.33
C SER A 528 27.42 -15.22 -15.13
#